data_AF-A0A428ZCY2-F1
#
_entry.id   AF-A0A428ZCY2-F1
#
_cell.length_a   1.000
_cell.length_b   1.000
_cell.length_c   1.000
_cell.angle_alpha   90.00
_cell.angle_beta   90.00
_cell.angle_gamma   90.00
#
_symmetry.space_group_name_H-M   'P 1'
#
loop_
_entity.id
_entity.type
_entity.pdbx_description
1 polymer ?
#
loop_
_entity_poly.entity_id
_entity_poly.type
_entity_poly.pdbx_seq_one_letter_code
_entity_poly.pdbx_strand_id
1 'polypeptide(L)'
;MARGADLAKLAALLADETRAEFCLALLDGRAWTGRELARHAGVAASTTTEHLNRLVASGLLTERRQGRHRYVQLSGPHVAELLENLLAYVQPASDGPKTLRSATTSAALARGRTCYDHLAGKLGVAITDAMVDNGLLDQDTGFALTKAGMTWLTVDLGIDLRPARRPITRACLDWTERRSHLAGASGAHICQRFQQNEWIRRVGSSRAVRLTSAGEQALHRLLGIDATRMIG
;
A
#
# COMPACT_ATOMS: atom_id res chain seq x y z
N MET A 1 -11.56 31.01 -6.68
CA MET A 1 -11.94 29.58 -6.81
C MET A 1 -12.27 29.05 -5.43
N ALA A 2 -13.47 28.51 -5.23
CA ALA A 2 -13.95 28.08 -3.92
C ALA A 2 -13.38 26.70 -3.57
N ARG A 3 -12.16 26.66 -2.99
CA ARG A 3 -11.48 25.42 -2.57
C ARG A 3 -12.37 24.48 -1.76
N GLY A 4 -13.30 25.02 -0.97
CA GLY A 4 -14.29 24.24 -0.21
C GLY A 4 -15.26 23.45 -1.08
N ALA A 5 -15.72 24.00 -2.21
CA ALA A 5 -16.63 23.30 -3.12
C ALA A 5 -15.93 22.14 -3.83
N ASP A 6 -14.66 22.31 -4.21
CA ASP A 6 -13.87 21.26 -4.86
C ASP A 6 -13.53 20.12 -3.88
N LEU A 7 -13.20 20.46 -2.62
CA LEU A 7 -13.03 19.49 -1.55
C LEU A 7 -14.33 18.71 -1.29
N ALA A 8 -15.47 19.39 -1.21
CA ALA A 8 -16.77 18.73 -1.00
C ALA A 8 -17.13 17.78 -2.15
N LYS A 9 -16.83 18.15 -3.40
CA LYS A 9 -17.02 17.27 -4.57
C LYS A 9 -16.14 16.03 -4.47
N LEU A 10 -14.88 16.17 -4.07
CA LEU A 10 -13.98 15.04 -3.86
C LEU A 10 -14.51 14.11 -2.75
N ALA A 11 -14.89 14.68 -1.61
CA ALA A 11 -15.46 13.92 -0.49
C ALA A 11 -16.75 13.19 -0.90
N ALA A 12 -17.63 13.82 -1.69
CA ALA A 12 -18.86 13.20 -2.19
C ALA A 12 -18.61 12.01 -3.13
N LEU A 13 -17.45 11.93 -3.79
CA LEU A 13 -17.06 10.74 -4.56
C LEU A 13 -16.73 9.56 -3.64
N LEU A 14 -16.20 9.79 -2.44
CA LEU A 14 -15.86 8.72 -1.50
C LEU A 14 -17.00 8.42 -0.50
N ALA A 15 -17.96 9.33 -0.35
CA ALA A 15 -19.17 9.16 0.47
C ALA A 15 -20.20 8.22 -0.18
N ASP A 16 -19.76 7.04 -0.62
CA ASP A 16 -20.57 5.96 -1.18
C ASP A 16 -19.82 4.64 -1.01
N GLU A 17 -20.49 3.67 -0.42
CA GLU A 17 -19.89 2.40 -0.03
C GLU A 17 -19.30 1.64 -1.22
N THR A 18 -20.00 1.59 -2.37
CA THR A 18 -19.51 0.85 -3.54
C THR A 18 -18.27 1.51 -4.15
N ARG A 19 -18.25 2.85 -4.23
CA ARG A 19 -17.07 3.59 -4.70
C ARG A 19 -15.89 3.44 -3.75
N ALA A 20 -16.13 3.48 -2.44
CA ALA A 20 -15.10 3.24 -1.44
C ALA A 20 -14.53 1.82 -1.59
N GLU A 21 -15.36 0.78 -1.66
CA GLU A 21 -14.93 -0.61 -1.86
C GLU A 21 -14.12 -0.80 -3.14
N PHE A 22 -14.52 -0.18 -4.26
CA PHE A 22 -13.73 -0.22 -5.50
C PHE A 22 -12.35 0.41 -5.31
N CYS A 23 -12.28 1.59 -4.68
CA CYS A 23 -11.03 2.26 -4.38
C CYS A 23 -10.12 1.42 -3.47
N LEU A 24 -10.69 0.77 -2.45
CA LEU A 24 -9.96 -0.11 -1.54
C LEU A 24 -9.43 -1.36 -2.23
N ALA A 25 -10.22 -1.98 -3.12
CA ALA A 25 -9.79 -3.13 -3.90
C ALA A 25 -8.57 -2.81 -4.79
N LEU A 26 -8.54 -1.60 -5.35
CA LEU A 26 -7.49 -1.12 -6.25
C LEU A 26 -6.20 -0.67 -5.54
N LEU A 27 -6.16 -0.64 -4.20
CA LEU A 27 -4.94 -0.39 -3.42
C LEU A 27 -3.87 -1.46 -3.63
N ASP A 28 -4.24 -2.63 -4.17
CA ASP A 28 -3.27 -3.69 -4.50
C ASP A 28 -2.32 -3.34 -5.67
N GLY A 29 -2.55 -2.20 -6.32
CA GLY A 29 -1.75 -1.63 -7.41
C GLY A 29 -2.04 -2.23 -8.79
N ARG A 30 -2.97 -3.19 -8.88
CA ARG A 30 -3.30 -3.86 -10.15
C ARG A 30 -4.42 -3.13 -10.87
N ALA A 31 -4.49 -3.35 -12.18
CA ALA A 31 -5.63 -2.94 -12.98
C ALA A 31 -6.71 -4.03 -12.92
N TRP A 32 -7.95 -3.65 -12.62
CA TRP A 32 -9.10 -4.56 -12.52
C TRP A 32 -10.11 -4.28 -13.62
N THR A 33 -10.83 -5.31 -14.04
CA THR A 33 -12.01 -5.14 -14.88
C THR A 33 -13.22 -4.73 -14.04
N GLY A 34 -14.20 -4.07 -14.68
CA GLY A 34 -15.47 -3.78 -14.01
C GLY A 34 -16.16 -5.04 -13.48
N ARG A 35 -16.05 -6.17 -14.17
CA ARG A 35 -16.66 -7.44 -13.72
C ARG A 35 -16.03 -7.95 -12.42
N GLU A 36 -14.72 -7.82 -12.27
CA GLU A 36 -14.04 -8.23 -11.04
C GLU A 36 -14.42 -7.34 -9.86
N LEU A 37 -14.53 -6.04 -10.08
CA LEU A 37 -14.98 -5.07 -9.07
C LEU A 37 -16.45 -5.29 -8.70
N ALA A 38 -17.33 -5.51 -9.68
CA ALA A 38 -18.74 -5.84 -9.46
C ALA A 38 -18.89 -7.05 -8.54
N ARG A 39 -18.14 -8.13 -8.83
CA ARG A 39 -18.11 -9.33 -8.00
C ARG A 39 -17.52 -9.07 -6.61
N HIS A 40 -16.52 -8.20 -6.50
CA HIS A 40 -15.89 -7.87 -5.23
C HIS A 40 -16.86 -7.12 -4.29
N ALA A 41 -17.58 -6.11 -4.80
CA ALA A 41 -18.52 -5.32 -4.02
C ALA A 41 -19.95 -5.90 -3.97
N GLY A 42 -20.23 -6.99 -4.68
CA GLY A 42 -21.55 -7.62 -4.70
C GLY A 42 -22.63 -6.80 -5.41
N VAL A 43 -22.26 -6.00 -6.41
CA VAL A 43 -23.18 -5.09 -7.13
C VAL A 43 -23.36 -5.47 -8.61
N ALA A 44 -24.46 -5.01 -9.22
CA ALA A 44 -24.76 -5.25 -10.63
C ALA A 44 -23.82 -4.49 -11.58
N ALA A 45 -23.63 -5.01 -12.80
CA ALA A 45 -22.72 -4.43 -13.79
C ALA A 45 -23.09 -3.01 -14.24
N SER A 46 -24.38 -2.68 -14.28
CA SER A 46 -24.88 -1.32 -14.57
C SER A 46 -24.42 -0.33 -13.49
N THR A 47 -24.65 -0.67 -12.22
CA THR A 47 -24.20 0.08 -11.04
C THR A 47 -22.69 0.26 -11.03
N THR A 48 -21.93 -0.81 -11.30
CA THR A 48 -20.47 -0.73 -11.44
C THR A 48 -20.06 0.28 -12.51
N THR A 49 -20.68 0.24 -13.69
CA THR A 49 -20.29 1.11 -14.81
C THR A 49 -20.49 2.58 -14.47
N GLU A 50 -21.61 2.92 -13.83
CA GLU A 50 -21.89 4.28 -13.37
C GLU A 50 -20.84 4.77 -12.37
N HIS A 51 -20.56 3.98 -11.33
CA HIS A 51 -19.55 4.33 -10.33
C HIS A 51 -18.15 4.50 -10.94
N LEU A 52 -17.72 3.59 -11.82
CA LEU A 52 -16.43 3.68 -12.49
C LEU A 52 -16.33 4.91 -13.38
N ASN A 53 -17.39 5.28 -14.10
CA ASN A 53 -17.40 6.49 -14.92
C ASN A 53 -17.21 7.75 -14.07
N ARG A 54 -17.88 7.84 -12.90
CA ARG A 54 -17.72 8.97 -11.98
C ARG A 54 -16.30 9.06 -11.40
N LEU A 55 -15.73 7.92 -11.01
CA LEU A 55 -14.38 7.85 -10.45
C LEU A 55 -13.29 8.15 -11.49
N VAL A 56 -13.49 7.75 -12.75
CA VAL A 56 -12.56 8.09 -13.85
C VAL A 56 -12.69 9.57 -14.23
N ALA A 57 -13.92 10.08 -14.38
CA ALA A 57 -14.15 11.48 -14.76
C ALA A 57 -13.60 12.49 -13.74
N SER A 58 -13.49 12.08 -12.48
CA SER A 58 -12.92 12.89 -11.39
C SER A 58 -11.41 12.73 -11.22
N GLY A 59 -10.77 11.83 -11.96
CA GLY A 59 -9.33 11.59 -11.88
C GLY A 59 -8.88 10.74 -10.69
N LEU A 60 -9.80 10.13 -9.93
CA LEU A 60 -9.44 9.15 -8.89
C LEU A 60 -8.96 7.84 -9.51
N LEU A 61 -9.56 7.44 -10.63
CA LEU A 61 -9.16 6.28 -11.40
C LEU A 61 -8.67 6.68 -12.78
N THR A 62 -7.78 5.88 -13.35
CA THR A 62 -7.47 5.90 -14.77
C THR A 62 -7.95 4.61 -15.41
N GLU A 63 -8.32 4.68 -16.68
CA GLU A 63 -8.69 3.51 -17.47
C GLU A 63 -7.69 3.20 -18.58
N ARG A 64 -7.57 1.92 -18.92
CA ARG A 64 -6.86 1.44 -20.11
C ARG A 64 -7.72 0.40 -20.81
N ARG A 65 -7.78 0.48 -22.14
CA ARG A 65 -8.44 -0.53 -22.97
C ARG A 65 -7.41 -1.53 -23.47
N GLN A 66 -7.67 -2.81 -23.22
CA GLN A 66 -6.87 -3.90 -23.76
C GLN A 66 -7.82 -4.93 -24.37
N GLY A 67 -7.82 -5.00 -25.71
CA GLY A 67 -8.82 -5.77 -26.46
C GLY A 67 -10.24 -5.31 -26.11
N ARG A 68 -11.12 -6.27 -25.80
CA ARG A 68 -12.52 -6.02 -25.43
C ARG A 68 -12.74 -5.59 -23.98
N HIS A 69 -11.67 -5.54 -23.17
CA HIS A 69 -11.77 -5.32 -21.74
C HIS A 69 -11.35 -3.90 -21.38
N ARG A 70 -12.21 -3.25 -20.57
CA ARG A 70 -11.94 -1.98 -19.89
C ARG A 70 -11.34 -2.29 -18.53
N TYR A 71 -10.08 -1.91 -18.34
CA TYR A 71 -9.37 -2.01 -17.08
C TYR A 71 -9.31 -0.65 -16.40
N VAL A 72 -9.45 -0.64 -15.09
CA VAL A 72 -9.34 0.55 -14.23
C VAL A 72 -8.30 0.31 -13.14
N GLN A 73 -7.61 1.36 -12.74
CA GLN A 73 -6.66 1.37 -11.62
C GLN A 73 -6.71 2.74 -10.95
N LEU A 74 -6.18 2.86 -9.72
CA LEU A 74 -5.96 4.17 -9.11
C LEU A 74 -5.10 5.04 -10.05
N SER A 75 -5.44 6.33 -10.17
CA SER A 75 -4.74 7.22 -11.11
C SER A 75 -3.26 7.41 -10.77
N GLY A 76 -2.87 7.15 -9.52
CA GLY A 76 -1.48 6.98 -9.13
C GLY A 76 -1.29 6.85 -7.61
N PRO A 77 -0.03 6.85 -7.16
CA PRO A 77 0.32 6.69 -5.75
C PRO A 77 -0.34 7.71 -4.82
N HIS A 78 -0.52 8.95 -5.30
CA HIS A 78 -1.13 10.03 -4.52
C HIS A 78 -2.60 9.74 -4.12
N VAL A 79 -3.36 9.01 -4.96
CA VAL A 79 -4.72 8.61 -4.62
C VAL A 79 -4.72 7.48 -3.59
N ALA A 80 -3.81 6.51 -3.72
CA ALA A 80 -3.65 5.46 -2.73
C ALA A 80 -3.32 6.06 -1.35
N GLU A 81 -2.40 7.03 -1.31
CA GLU A 81 -2.03 7.76 -0.09
C GLU A 81 -3.22 8.51 0.52
N LEU A 82 -4.04 9.19 -0.30
CA LEU A 82 -5.26 9.83 0.18
C LEU A 82 -6.20 8.81 0.85
N LEU A 83 -6.44 7.68 0.20
CA LEU A 83 -7.34 6.65 0.71
C LEU A 83 -6.84 6.04 2.02
N GLU A 84 -5.54 5.76 2.12
CA GLU A 84 -4.92 5.22 3.32
C GLU A 84 -4.91 6.24 4.48
N ASN A 85 -4.68 7.51 4.18
CA ASN A 85 -4.80 8.58 5.17
C ASN A 85 -6.23 8.69 5.70
N LEU A 86 -7.25 8.57 4.83
CA LEU A 86 -8.65 8.57 5.27
C LEU A 86 -8.96 7.34 6.14
N LEU A 87 -8.46 6.16 5.78
CA LEU A 87 -8.62 4.93 6.57
C LEU A 87 -8.00 5.06 7.96
N ALA A 88 -6.90 5.81 8.13
CA ALA A 88 -6.29 6.04 9.43
C ALA A 88 -7.21 6.77 10.43
N TYR A 89 -8.25 7.48 9.94
CA TYR A 89 -9.27 8.11 10.78
C TYR A 89 -10.48 7.20 11.04
N VAL A 90 -10.64 6.13 10.28
CA VAL A 90 -11.67 5.13 10.52
C VAL A 90 -11.18 4.25 11.67
N GLN A 91 -11.85 4.32 12.83
CA GLN A 91 -11.56 3.36 13.89
C GLN A 91 -11.80 1.94 13.36
N PRO A 92 -10.97 0.95 13.71
CA PRO A 92 -11.30 -0.44 13.42
C PRO A 92 -12.71 -0.67 13.96
N ALA A 93 -13.63 -1.14 13.11
CA ALA A 93 -15.00 -1.39 13.52
C ALA A 93 -14.96 -2.18 14.82
N SER A 94 -15.65 -1.67 15.85
CA SER A 94 -15.80 -2.33 17.14
C SER A 94 -16.44 -3.72 17.02
N ASP A 95 -17.04 -4.00 15.86
CA ASP A 95 -17.48 -5.33 15.46
C ASP A 95 -16.31 -6.08 14.82
N GLY A 96 -15.63 -6.89 15.65
CA GLY A 96 -14.56 -7.78 15.19
C GLY A 96 -14.96 -8.67 14.00
N PRO A 97 -14.00 -9.37 13.39
CA PRO A 97 -14.23 -10.17 12.20
C PRO A 97 -15.37 -11.18 12.39
N LYS A 98 -16.40 -11.09 11.53
CA LYS A 98 -17.61 -11.92 11.61
C LYS A 98 -17.38 -13.40 11.27
N THR A 99 -16.21 -13.75 10.72
CA THR A 99 -15.83 -15.11 10.35
C THR A 99 -14.35 -15.37 10.60
N LEU A 100 -13.99 -16.64 10.81
CA LEU A 100 -12.58 -17.09 10.92
C LEU A 100 -11.74 -16.68 9.70
N ARG A 101 -12.34 -16.74 8.50
CA ARG A 101 -11.68 -16.34 7.27
C ARG A 101 -11.37 -14.84 7.26
N SER A 102 -12.36 -14.01 7.62
CA SER A 102 -12.17 -12.56 7.76
C SER A 102 -11.11 -12.24 8.82
N ALA A 103 -11.13 -12.93 9.96
CA ALA A 103 -10.12 -12.78 11.00
C ALA A 103 -8.71 -13.09 10.50
N THR A 104 -8.57 -14.20 9.77
CA THR A 104 -7.29 -14.64 9.20
C THR A 104 -6.76 -13.65 8.16
N THR A 105 -7.64 -13.14 7.29
CA THR A 105 -7.27 -12.13 6.29
C THR A 105 -6.86 -10.81 6.94
N SER A 106 -7.61 -10.32 7.93
CA SER A 106 -7.26 -9.11 8.68
C SER A 106 -5.93 -9.27 9.41
N ALA A 107 -5.71 -10.41 10.07
CA ALA A 107 -4.44 -10.70 10.74
C ALA A 107 -3.27 -10.78 9.75
N ALA A 108 -3.47 -11.34 8.55
CA ALA A 108 -2.45 -11.37 7.51
C ALA A 108 -2.09 -9.96 7.01
N LEU A 109 -3.09 -9.10 6.79
CA LEU A 109 -2.88 -7.71 6.37
C LEU A 109 -2.16 -6.88 7.44
N ALA A 110 -2.46 -7.11 8.71
CA ALA A 110 -1.79 -6.46 9.83
C ALA A 110 -0.32 -6.89 9.93
N ARG A 111 -0.03 -8.20 9.80
CA ARG A 111 1.37 -8.70 9.83
C ARG A 111 2.23 -8.14 8.69
N GLY A 112 1.68 -8.08 7.47
CA GLY A 112 2.42 -7.55 6.34
C GLY A 112 1.53 -7.38 5.12
N ARG A 113 1.67 -6.23 4.46
CA ARG A 113 0.95 -5.94 3.22
C ARG A 113 1.73 -4.98 2.33
N THR A 114 1.26 -4.81 1.10
CA THR A 114 1.58 -3.64 0.29
C THR A 114 0.54 -2.55 0.55
N CYS A 115 0.98 -1.35 0.88
CA CYS A 115 0.11 -0.17 1.00
C CYS A 115 -0.36 0.29 -0.39
N TYR A 116 0.58 0.37 -1.33
CA TYR A 116 0.33 0.47 -2.77
C TYR A 116 1.43 -0.29 -3.51
N ASP A 117 2.63 0.29 -3.50
CA ASP A 117 3.85 -0.27 -4.08
C ASP A 117 4.98 -0.48 -3.06
N HIS A 118 4.76 -0.15 -1.79
CA HIS A 118 5.71 -0.26 -0.69
C HIS A 118 5.15 -1.10 0.46
N LEU A 119 6.04 -1.61 1.32
CA LEU A 119 5.69 -2.50 2.43
C LEU A 119 5.07 -1.74 3.59
N ALA A 120 4.06 -2.35 4.20
CA ALA A 120 3.25 -1.84 5.30
C ALA A 120 2.84 -2.97 6.25
N GLY A 121 2.06 -2.63 7.28
CA GLY A 121 1.81 -3.47 8.46
C GLY A 121 3.03 -3.58 9.35
N LYS A 122 2.99 -4.53 10.29
CA LYS A 122 4.11 -4.83 11.20
C LYS A 122 5.44 -4.98 10.44
N LEU A 123 5.42 -5.67 9.30
CA LEU A 123 6.60 -5.84 8.45
C LEU A 123 7.18 -4.51 7.95
N GLY A 124 6.35 -3.66 7.35
CA GLY A 124 6.80 -2.38 6.79
C GLY A 124 7.31 -1.43 7.87
N VAL A 125 6.61 -1.36 9.01
CA VAL A 125 7.02 -0.55 10.16
C VAL A 125 8.33 -1.05 10.75
N ALA A 126 8.48 -2.35 11.00
CA ALA A 126 9.71 -2.89 11.59
C ALA A 126 10.94 -2.77 10.67
N ILE A 127 10.76 -2.87 9.35
CA ILE A 127 11.85 -2.55 8.40
C ILE A 127 12.25 -1.07 8.53
N THR A 128 11.26 -0.18 8.62
CA THR A 128 11.50 1.26 8.74
C THR A 128 12.20 1.59 10.06
N ASP A 129 11.75 1.02 11.17
CA ASP A 129 12.36 1.18 12.49
C ASP A 129 13.80 0.70 12.48
N ALA A 130 14.08 -0.49 11.94
CA ALA A 130 15.44 -0.99 11.86
C ALA A 130 16.32 -0.09 10.99
N MET A 131 15.80 0.51 9.91
CA MET A 131 16.55 1.48 9.13
C MET A 131 16.88 2.74 9.95
N VAL A 132 15.97 3.21 10.81
CA VAL A 132 16.24 4.33 11.73
C VAL A 132 17.28 3.93 12.78
N ASP A 133 17.09 2.79 13.45
CA ASP A 133 17.97 2.30 14.51
C ASP A 133 19.41 2.04 14.03
N ASN A 134 19.56 1.60 12.77
CA ASN A 134 20.87 1.41 12.13
C ASN A 134 21.44 2.70 11.49
N GLY A 135 20.79 3.86 11.68
CA GLY A 135 21.25 5.15 11.13
C GLY A 135 21.19 5.22 9.60
N LEU A 136 20.38 4.40 8.95
CA LEU A 136 20.14 4.39 7.50
C LEU A 136 19.09 5.43 7.09
N LEU A 137 18.16 5.74 8.00
CA LEU A 137 17.06 6.67 7.79
C LEU A 137 16.99 7.67 8.95
N ASP A 138 16.99 8.95 8.63
CA ASP A 138 16.66 10.04 9.57
C ASP A 138 15.14 10.23 9.58
N GLN A 139 14.56 10.57 10.73
CA GLN A 139 13.13 10.81 10.92
C GLN A 139 12.78 12.19 11.52
N ASP A 140 13.76 13.05 11.79
CA ASP A 140 13.57 14.29 12.58
C ASP A 140 12.66 15.31 11.88
N THR A 141 12.77 15.43 10.56
CA THR A 141 11.94 16.34 9.73
C THR A 141 11.04 15.57 8.76
N GLY A 142 10.77 14.31 9.09
CA GLY A 142 10.29 13.29 8.17
C GLY A 142 11.42 12.40 7.67
N PHE A 143 11.09 11.44 6.81
CA PHE A 143 12.08 10.46 6.36
C PHE A 143 13.07 11.03 5.36
N ALA A 144 14.37 10.87 5.64
CA ALA A 144 15.47 11.18 4.74
C ALA A 144 16.53 10.07 4.81
N LEU A 145 17.04 9.62 3.64
CA LEU A 145 18.15 8.68 3.62
C LEU A 145 19.43 9.36 4.10
N THR A 146 20.15 8.70 5.01
CA THR A 146 21.52 9.09 5.34
C THR A 146 22.47 8.62 4.24
N LYS A 147 23.75 9.05 4.30
CA LYS A 147 24.79 8.50 3.42
C LYS A 147 24.92 6.98 3.56
N ALA A 148 24.82 6.46 4.78
CA ALA A 148 24.85 5.03 5.04
C ALA A 148 23.62 4.32 4.43
N GLY A 149 22.43 4.91 4.56
CA GLY A 149 21.22 4.36 3.94
C GLY A 149 21.27 4.33 2.41
N MET A 150 21.85 5.35 1.78
CA MET A 150 22.07 5.37 0.33
C MET A 150 23.02 4.25 -0.10
N THR A 151 24.14 4.08 0.60
CA THR A 151 25.08 2.97 0.36
C THR A 151 24.41 1.62 0.57
N TRP A 152 23.64 1.44 1.64
CA TRP A 152 22.94 0.20 1.92
C TRP A 152 21.93 -0.16 0.81
N LEU A 153 21.16 0.80 0.32
CA LEU A 153 20.24 0.57 -0.80
C LEU A 153 20.99 0.15 -2.06
N THR A 154 22.04 0.87 -2.42
CA THR A 154 22.73 0.68 -3.70
C THR A 154 23.66 -0.53 -3.71
N VAL A 155 24.39 -0.78 -2.62
CA VAL A 155 25.40 -1.83 -2.51
C VAL A 155 24.80 -3.11 -1.95
N ASP A 156 24.17 -3.04 -0.78
CA ASP A 156 23.71 -4.24 -0.07
C ASP A 156 22.41 -4.81 -0.65
N LEU A 157 21.50 -3.93 -1.08
CA LEU A 157 20.25 -4.33 -1.76
C LEU A 157 20.30 -4.25 -3.29
N GLY A 158 21.37 -3.71 -3.88
CA GLY A 158 21.50 -3.59 -5.33
C GLY A 158 20.40 -2.76 -5.98
N ILE A 159 19.89 -1.72 -5.30
CA ILE A 159 18.81 -0.85 -5.78
C ILE A 159 19.40 0.36 -6.50
N ASP A 160 18.97 0.57 -7.73
CA ASP A 160 19.31 1.75 -8.53
C ASP A 160 18.24 2.84 -8.36
N LEU A 161 18.53 3.85 -7.51
CA LEU A 161 17.66 5.00 -7.27
C LEU A 161 17.82 6.03 -8.39
N ARG A 162 17.36 5.69 -9.59
CA ARG A 162 17.32 6.66 -10.70
C ARG A 162 16.39 7.83 -10.35
N PRO A 163 16.67 9.04 -10.88
CA PRO A 163 15.79 10.18 -10.70
C PRO A 163 14.37 9.85 -11.15
N ALA A 164 13.45 9.75 -10.20
CA ALA A 164 12.03 9.54 -10.46
C ALA A 164 11.28 10.86 -10.23
N ARG A 165 10.10 11.02 -10.86
CA ARG A 165 9.20 12.17 -10.59
C ARG A 165 8.60 12.17 -9.18
N ARG A 166 8.94 11.19 -8.33
CA ARG A 166 8.46 11.04 -6.95
C ARG A 166 9.60 11.26 -5.95
N PRO A 167 9.31 11.74 -4.73
CA PRO A 167 10.28 11.86 -3.64
C PRO A 167 11.03 10.54 -3.39
N ILE A 168 12.32 10.64 -3.04
CA ILE A 168 13.16 9.48 -2.71
C ILE A 168 12.60 8.76 -1.48
N THR A 169 12.33 9.51 -0.43
CA THR A 169 11.73 9.04 0.82
C THR A 169 10.43 9.79 1.10
N ARG A 170 9.53 9.13 1.81
CA ARG A 170 8.30 9.72 2.35
C ARG A 170 7.83 8.90 3.55
N ALA A 171 7.33 9.56 4.58
CA ALA A 171 6.60 8.91 5.67
C ALA A 171 5.15 8.63 5.22
N CYS A 172 4.75 7.36 5.20
CA CYS A 172 3.36 6.94 5.01
C CYS A 172 2.81 6.43 6.34
N LEU A 173 1.62 6.87 6.75
CA LEU A 173 1.03 6.46 8.03
C LEU A 173 0.36 5.09 7.87
N ASP A 174 0.82 4.11 8.62
CA ASP A 174 0.18 2.81 8.69
C ASP A 174 -1.06 2.88 9.61
N TRP A 175 -2.25 2.61 9.09
CA TRP A 175 -3.47 2.66 9.90
C TRP A 175 -3.62 1.46 10.87
N THR A 176 -3.00 0.30 10.59
CA THR A 176 -3.05 -0.85 11.51
C THR A 176 -2.09 -0.68 12.67
N GLU A 177 -0.91 -0.12 12.41
CA GLU A 177 0.12 0.09 13.45
C GLU A 177 0.10 1.49 14.06
N ARG A 178 -0.59 2.45 13.43
CA ARG A 178 -0.58 3.89 13.78
C ARG A 178 0.83 4.49 13.81
N ARG A 179 1.72 3.97 12.97
CA ARG A 179 3.13 4.36 12.88
C ARG A 179 3.53 4.58 11.43
N SER A 180 4.50 5.46 11.21
CA SER A 180 4.98 5.73 9.85
C SER A 180 5.89 4.63 9.34
N HIS A 181 5.76 4.31 8.06
CA HIS A 181 6.63 3.38 7.34
C HIS A 181 7.15 4.01 6.04
N LEU A 182 8.27 3.49 5.54
CA LEU A 182 8.99 4.06 4.41
C LEU A 182 8.22 3.88 3.09
N ALA A 183 7.84 5.01 2.50
CA ALA A 183 7.30 5.13 1.16
C ALA A 183 8.24 5.94 0.25
N GLY A 184 7.74 6.40 -0.90
CA GLY A 184 8.55 7.06 -1.92
C GLY A 184 9.29 6.07 -2.82
N ALA A 185 10.31 6.56 -3.55
CA ALA A 185 11.10 5.72 -4.44
C ALA A 185 11.79 4.57 -3.69
N SER A 186 12.39 4.86 -2.55
CA SER A 186 13.11 3.87 -1.75
C SER A 186 12.19 2.77 -1.25
N GLY A 187 11.04 3.11 -0.64
CA GLY A 187 10.09 2.11 -0.14
C GLY A 187 9.57 1.18 -1.24
N ALA A 188 9.30 1.72 -2.42
CA ALA A 188 8.85 0.95 -3.56
C ALA A 188 9.95 0.05 -4.15
N HIS A 189 11.19 0.53 -4.25
CA HIS A 189 12.30 -0.30 -4.72
C HIS A 189 12.67 -1.40 -3.72
N ILE A 190 12.61 -1.14 -2.41
CA ILE A 190 12.78 -2.17 -1.37
C ILE A 190 11.71 -3.24 -1.56
N CYS A 191 10.43 -2.85 -1.66
CA CYS A 191 9.34 -3.79 -1.89
C CYS A 191 9.54 -4.64 -3.16
N GLN A 192 9.94 -4.00 -4.25
CA GLN A 192 10.26 -4.69 -5.50
C GLN A 192 11.42 -5.68 -5.33
N ARG A 193 12.52 -5.27 -4.69
CA ARG A 193 13.68 -6.13 -4.43
C ARG A 193 13.32 -7.33 -3.56
N PHE A 194 12.49 -7.14 -2.54
CA PHE A 194 12.01 -8.21 -1.67
C PHE A 194 11.16 -9.22 -2.44
N GLN A 195 10.34 -8.77 -3.40
CA GLN A 195 9.57 -9.66 -4.28
C GLN A 195 10.49 -10.40 -5.26
N GLN A 196 11.43 -9.70 -5.90
CA GLN A 196 12.37 -10.28 -6.87
C GLN A 196 13.26 -11.36 -6.24
N ASN A 197 13.66 -11.16 -4.99
CA ASN A 197 14.47 -12.13 -4.25
C ASN A 197 13.62 -13.22 -3.56
N GLU A 198 12.30 -13.22 -3.76
CA GLU A 198 11.33 -14.12 -3.11
C GLU A 198 11.40 -14.11 -1.57
N TRP A 199 11.85 -13.00 -0.98
CA TRP A 199 11.88 -12.79 0.47
C TRP A 199 10.48 -12.59 1.04
N ILE A 200 9.56 -12.11 0.20
CA ILE A 200 8.13 -12.04 0.51
C ILE A 200 7.31 -12.71 -0.58
N ARG A 201 6.13 -13.22 -0.20
CA ARG A 201 5.12 -13.74 -1.14
C ARG A 201 3.75 -13.18 -0.81
N ARG A 202 2.95 -12.89 -1.84
CA ARG A 202 1.55 -12.50 -1.66
C ARG A 202 0.72 -13.65 -1.09
N VAL A 203 -0.26 -13.32 -0.26
CA VAL A 203 -1.22 -14.26 0.31
C VAL A 203 -2.51 -14.19 -0.51
N GLY A 204 -2.74 -15.23 -1.32
CA GLY A 204 -3.88 -15.30 -2.24
C GLY A 204 -3.90 -14.15 -3.24
N SER A 205 -5.09 -13.62 -3.53
CA SER A 205 -5.29 -12.47 -4.41
C SER A 205 -5.24 -11.11 -3.69
N SER A 206 -4.92 -11.09 -2.39
CA SER A 206 -4.97 -9.88 -1.58
C SER A 206 -3.67 -9.06 -1.64
N ARG A 207 -3.67 -7.89 -0.99
CA ARG A 207 -2.47 -7.08 -0.74
C ARG A 207 -1.62 -7.59 0.42
N ALA A 208 -2.05 -8.62 1.14
CA ALA A 208 -1.26 -9.20 2.22
C ALA A 208 -0.02 -9.91 1.65
N VAL A 209 1.09 -9.79 2.37
CA VAL A 209 2.35 -10.48 2.08
C VAL A 209 2.83 -11.22 3.32
N ARG A 210 3.54 -12.32 3.09
CA ARG A 210 4.23 -13.07 4.15
C ARG A 210 5.72 -13.12 3.85
N LEU A 211 6.54 -13.06 4.89
CA LEU A 211 7.96 -13.39 4.79
C LEU A 211 8.12 -14.88 4.46
N THR A 212 9.16 -15.18 3.69
CA THR A 212 9.68 -16.53 3.50
C THR A 212 10.85 -16.75 4.45
N SER A 213 11.24 -18.00 4.69
CA SER A 213 12.42 -18.30 5.52
C SER A 213 13.70 -17.65 4.97
N ALA A 214 13.83 -17.53 3.65
CA ALA A 214 14.93 -16.79 3.02
C ALA A 214 14.85 -15.27 3.32
N GLY A 215 13.64 -14.72 3.34
CA GLY A 215 13.41 -13.32 3.71
C GLY A 215 13.71 -13.03 5.18
N GLU A 216 13.38 -13.95 6.09
CA GLU A 216 13.72 -13.84 7.52
C GLU A 216 15.23 -13.80 7.71
N GLN A 217 15.97 -14.71 7.08
CA GLN A 217 17.44 -14.73 7.12
C GLN A 217 18.04 -13.46 6.50
N ALA A 218 17.47 -12.97 5.40
CA ALA A 218 17.92 -11.74 4.76
C ALA A 218 17.70 -10.52 5.64
N LEU A 219 16.53 -10.40 6.29
CA LEU A 219 16.22 -9.32 7.21
C LEU A 219 17.12 -9.32 8.45
N HIS A 220 17.37 -10.49 9.03
CA HIS A 220 18.31 -10.63 10.13
C HIS A 220 19.72 -10.16 9.71
N ARG A 221 20.21 -10.64 8.56
CA ARG A 221 21.54 -10.28 8.05
C ARG A 221 21.68 -8.79 7.69
N LEU A 222 20.66 -8.20 7.06
CA LEU A 222 20.75 -6.85 6.49
C LEU A 222 20.35 -5.74 7.46
N LEU A 223 19.49 -6.04 8.44
CA LEU A 223 18.87 -5.05 9.33
C LEU A 223 18.84 -5.50 10.80
N GLY A 224 19.32 -6.71 11.13
CA GLY A 224 19.30 -7.23 12.50
C GLY A 224 17.90 -7.57 13.03
N ILE A 225 16.92 -7.76 12.14
CA ILE A 225 15.54 -8.04 12.53
C ILE A 225 15.36 -9.55 12.79
N ASP A 226 15.01 -9.90 14.03
CA ASP A 226 14.55 -11.24 14.38
C ASP A 226 13.09 -11.45 13.97
N ALA A 227 12.85 -12.39 13.05
CA ALA A 227 11.51 -12.69 12.54
C ALA A 227 10.52 -13.11 13.64
N THR A 228 10.98 -13.68 14.75
CA THR A 228 10.14 -14.00 15.92
C THR A 228 9.44 -12.78 16.52
N ARG A 229 9.98 -11.57 16.34
CA ARG A 229 9.33 -10.31 16.76
C ARG A 229 8.18 -9.88 15.83
N MET A 230 8.03 -10.50 14.66
CA MET A 230 7.03 -10.14 13.64
C MET A 230 5.83 -11.11 13.58
N ILE A 231 5.91 -12.26 14.27
CA ILE A 231 4.91 -13.35 14.24
C ILE A 231 3.92 -13.26 15.42
N GLY A 232 4.21 -12.42 16.42
CA GLY A 232 3.31 -12.11 17.55
C GLY A 232 2.07 -11.32 17.16
#